data_AF-A0A7K3VNV3-F1
#
_entry.id   AF-A0A7K3VNV3-F1
#
_cell.length_a   1.000
_cell.length_b   1.000
_cell.length_c   1.000
_cell.angle_alpha   90.00
_cell.angle_beta   90.00
_cell.angle_gamma   90.00
#
_symmetry.space_group_name_H-M   'P 1'
#
loop_
_entity.id
_entity.type
_entity.pdbx_description
1 polymer ?
#
loop_
_entity_poly.entity_id
_entity_poly.type
_entity_poly.pdbx_seq_one_letter_code
_entity_poly.pdbx_strand_id
1 'polypeptide(L)'
;MQLLLLHLDDALELQPDFVRSCMMAGAHEVSDKESGSAIRLWGRRQALDAVWRNLAKAAPLAREGSRLCFMGSGDFHHVTALLLSLALERCRQPVTVIHIDNHPDWVHFANGMHCGSWVNKALEQPLVKKVITLGVCSHDLKSPERKGANLVPLSDGRLELYPYMHPPSKVKSSYGSGPSFSQIDDALHWQSISELGEANFVDKLLGRIQTEAVYITIDKDVLSDADAVTNWDQGCMQLPYVLWLLREIGEHHRVIGADVTGDYSTPQYGGDFYTRTMKKAEVLIDQPFRRRDMMATRNINSAANHALLEVLSELMP
;
A
#
# COMPACT_ATOMS: atom_id res chain seq x y z
N MET A 1 -12.95 -10.44 -12.44
CA MET A 1 -11.54 -10.12 -12.01
C MET A 1 -10.46 -11.10 -12.50
N GLN A 2 -9.20 -10.65 -12.57
CA GLN A 2 -7.98 -11.45 -12.70
C GLN A 2 -7.23 -11.52 -11.37
N LEU A 3 -7.10 -12.71 -10.76
CA LEU A 3 -6.31 -12.91 -9.53
C LEU A 3 -4.86 -13.24 -9.88
N LEU A 4 -3.91 -12.49 -9.31
CA LEU A 4 -2.47 -12.62 -9.51
C LEU A 4 -1.77 -12.84 -8.15
N LEU A 5 -0.94 -13.88 -8.08
CA LEU A 5 0.05 -14.05 -7.01
C LEU A 5 1.43 -13.66 -7.55
N LEU A 6 1.99 -12.59 -7.01
CA LEU A 6 3.29 -12.06 -7.41
C LEU A 6 4.36 -12.43 -6.37
N HIS A 7 5.21 -13.39 -6.72
CA HIS A 7 6.28 -13.89 -5.87
C HIS A 7 7.59 -13.13 -6.12
N LEU A 8 7.76 -12.02 -5.41
CA LEU A 8 9.02 -11.24 -5.34
C LEU A 8 9.94 -11.68 -4.20
N ASP A 9 9.38 -12.42 -3.25
CA ASP A 9 10.06 -13.07 -2.13
C ASP A 9 9.34 -14.38 -1.78
N ASP A 10 9.65 -14.94 -0.61
CA ASP A 10 9.07 -16.21 -0.16
C ASP A 10 7.76 -16.02 0.64
N ALA A 11 7.25 -14.80 0.85
CA ALA A 11 6.20 -14.54 1.84
C ALA A 11 4.91 -15.35 1.58
N LEU A 12 4.48 -15.40 0.31
CA LEU A 12 3.30 -16.16 -0.11
C LEU A 12 3.57 -17.67 -0.14
N GLU A 13 4.76 -18.11 -0.54
CA GLU A 13 5.14 -19.53 -0.54
C GLU A 13 5.14 -20.14 0.88
N LEU A 14 5.37 -19.32 1.89
CA LEU A 14 5.26 -19.71 3.30
C LEU A 14 3.80 -19.93 3.76
N GLN A 15 2.81 -19.67 2.90
CA GLN A 15 1.36 -19.81 3.16
C GLN A 15 0.70 -20.74 2.12
N PRO A 16 1.05 -22.04 2.10
CA PRO A 16 0.64 -22.95 1.04
C PRO A 16 -0.88 -23.17 0.92
N ASP A 17 -1.62 -23.03 2.01
CA ASP A 17 -3.08 -23.19 2.00
C ASP A 17 -3.78 -21.99 1.32
N PHE A 18 -3.30 -20.77 1.58
CA PHE A 18 -3.76 -19.56 0.90
C PHE A 18 -3.45 -19.62 -0.61
N VAL A 19 -2.21 -19.96 -0.97
CA VAL A 19 -1.80 -20.11 -2.38
C VAL A 19 -2.66 -21.16 -3.07
N ARG A 20 -2.87 -22.33 -2.47
CA ARG A 20 -3.73 -23.38 -3.02
C ARG A 20 -5.16 -22.88 -3.28
N SER A 21 -5.72 -22.14 -2.34
CA SER A 21 -7.08 -21.60 -2.45
C SER A 21 -7.18 -20.58 -3.59
N CYS A 22 -6.18 -19.72 -3.75
CA CYS A 22 -6.09 -18.80 -4.90
C CYS A 22 -5.99 -19.55 -6.23
N MET A 23 -5.17 -20.61 -6.30
CA MET A 23 -5.04 -21.43 -7.51
C MET A 23 -6.34 -22.16 -7.85
N MET A 24 -7.07 -22.65 -6.84
CA MET A 24 -8.41 -23.22 -7.05
C MET A 24 -9.42 -22.18 -7.55
N ALA A 25 -9.24 -20.90 -7.21
CA ALA A 25 -10.02 -19.77 -7.74
C ALA A 25 -9.52 -19.27 -9.12
N GLY A 26 -8.54 -19.95 -9.75
CA GLY A 26 -8.03 -19.60 -11.07
C GLY A 26 -6.96 -18.49 -11.08
N ALA A 27 -6.25 -18.31 -9.97
CA ALA A 27 -5.13 -17.38 -9.91
C ALA A 27 -4.03 -17.72 -10.92
N HIS A 28 -3.33 -16.67 -11.37
CA HIS A 28 -2.09 -16.79 -12.12
C HIS A 28 -0.92 -16.48 -11.20
N GLU A 29 0.19 -17.19 -11.35
CA GLU A 29 1.40 -16.95 -10.58
C GLU A 29 2.49 -16.33 -11.45
N VAL A 30 3.17 -15.32 -10.92
CA VAL A 30 4.38 -14.75 -11.51
C VAL A 30 5.47 -14.82 -10.47
N SER A 31 6.53 -15.59 -10.75
CA SER A 31 7.71 -15.66 -9.90
C SER A 31 8.85 -14.85 -10.51
N ASP A 32 9.34 -13.86 -9.75
CA ASP A 32 10.42 -12.97 -10.17
C ASP A 32 11.26 -12.54 -8.96
N LYS A 33 11.69 -13.52 -8.16
CA LYS A 33 12.49 -13.29 -6.93
C LYS A 33 13.84 -12.65 -7.20
N GLU A 34 14.41 -12.86 -8.39
CA GLU A 34 15.67 -12.20 -8.77
C GLU A 34 15.46 -10.68 -8.83
N SER A 35 14.46 -10.22 -9.59
CA SER A 35 14.12 -8.79 -9.64
C SER A 35 13.59 -8.31 -8.30
N GLY A 36 12.82 -9.13 -7.59
CA GLY A 36 12.35 -8.88 -6.22
C GLY A 36 13.50 -8.52 -5.28
N SER A 37 14.54 -9.35 -5.21
CA SER A 37 15.73 -9.03 -4.40
C SER A 37 16.38 -7.69 -4.80
N ALA A 38 16.39 -7.36 -6.10
CA ALA A 38 16.96 -6.12 -6.60
C ALA A 38 16.14 -4.87 -6.21
N ILE A 39 14.81 -4.99 -6.14
CA ILE A 39 13.90 -3.87 -5.86
C ILE A 39 13.41 -3.80 -4.41
N ARG A 40 13.63 -4.84 -3.59
CA ARG A 40 13.18 -4.87 -2.19
C ARG A 40 13.64 -3.62 -1.44
N LEU A 41 12.73 -2.97 -0.70
CA LEU A 41 12.86 -1.66 -0.03
C LEU A 41 12.90 -0.50 -1.02
N TRP A 42 13.81 -0.55 -1.99
CA TRP A 42 13.86 0.38 -3.11
C TRP A 42 14.50 -0.23 -4.35
N GLY A 43 14.05 0.25 -5.52
CA GLY A 43 14.51 -0.18 -6.83
C GLY A 43 14.96 1.00 -7.70
N ARG A 44 16.01 0.78 -8.51
CA ARG A 44 16.40 1.70 -9.59
C ARG A 44 15.51 1.47 -10.81
N ARG A 45 15.41 2.48 -11.68
CA ARG A 45 14.55 2.47 -12.88
C ARG A 45 14.69 1.18 -13.70
N GLN A 46 15.91 0.76 -14.03
CA GLN A 46 16.14 -0.44 -14.84
C GLN A 46 15.56 -1.73 -14.21
N ALA A 47 15.67 -1.87 -12.89
CA ALA A 47 15.14 -3.04 -12.17
C ALA A 47 13.61 -2.98 -12.08
N LEU A 48 13.05 -1.78 -11.82
CA LEU A 48 11.61 -1.56 -11.83
C LEU A 48 11.00 -1.80 -13.21
N ASP A 49 11.68 -1.39 -14.29
CA ASP A 49 11.27 -1.64 -15.68
C ASP A 49 11.29 -3.14 -16.02
N ALA A 50 12.16 -3.94 -15.38
CA ALA A 50 12.16 -5.39 -15.52
C ALA A 50 10.92 -6.01 -14.90
N VAL A 51 10.60 -5.64 -13.66
CA VAL A 51 9.38 -6.08 -12.97
C VAL A 51 8.13 -5.67 -13.74
N TRP A 52 8.07 -4.41 -14.19
CA TRP A 52 6.93 -3.91 -14.99
C TRP A 52 6.75 -4.73 -16.27
N ARG A 53 7.83 -5.03 -17.01
CA ARG A 53 7.75 -5.87 -18.23
C ARG A 53 7.22 -7.28 -17.92
N ASN A 54 7.60 -7.86 -16.78
CA ASN A 54 7.12 -9.18 -16.38
C ASN A 54 5.63 -9.14 -15.99
N LEU A 55 5.20 -8.12 -15.25
CA LEU A 55 3.78 -7.87 -14.93
C LEU A 55 2.91 -7.59 -16.16
N ALA A 56 3.46 -6.88 -17.14
CA ALA A 56 2.79 -6.59 -18.40
C ALA A 56 2.63 -7.84 -19.26
N LYS A 57 3.64 -8.73 -19.30
CA LYS A 57 3.54 -10.04 -19.99
C LYS A 57 2.57 -11.00 -19.31
N ALA A 58 2.47 -10.95 -17.99
CA ALA A 58 1.54 -11.76 -17.20
C ALA A 58 0.08 -11.30 -17.34
N ALA A 59 -0.18 -10.17 -18.02
CA ALA A 59 -1.52 -9.82 -18.42
C ALA A 59 -2.08 -10.84 -19.42
N PRO A 60 -3.24 -11.47 -19.14
CA PRO A 60 -3.89 -12.33 -20.10
C PRO A 60 -4.14 -11.58 -21.42
N LEU A 61 -3.76 -12.21 -22.54
CA LEU A 61 -3.97 -11.70 -23.91
C LEU A 61 -5.45 -11.50 -24.26
N ALA A 62 -6.34 -12.19 -23.54
CA ALA A 62 -7.78 -12.15 -23.75
C ALA A 62 -8.49 -12.07 -22.39
N ARG A 63 -8.78 -10.86 -21.91
CA ARG A 63 -10.06 -10.47 -21.27
C ARG A 63 -9.95 -9.10 -20.58
N GLU A 64 -11.00 -8.31 -20.81
CA GLU A 64 -11.44 -7.20 -19.97
C GLU A 64 -11.59 -7.68 -18.52
N GLY A 65 -11.10 -6.90 -17.55
CA GLY A 65 -11.22 -7.23 -16.13
C GLY A 65 -10.20 -6.50 -15.27
N SER A 66 -10.63 -6.10 -14.08
CA SER A 66 -9.78 -5.55 -13.02
C SER A 66 -8.87 -6.65 -12.44
N ARG A 67 -7.69 -6.26 -11.96
CA ARG A 67 -6.69 -7.18 -11.41
C ARG A 67 -6.59 -7.04 -9.90
N LEU A 68 -6.70 -8.15 -9.18
CA LEU A 68 -6.37 -8.27 -7.76
C LEU A 68 -5.00 -8.95 -7.64
N CYS A 69 -4.03 -8.29 -7.01
CA CYS A 69 -2.68 -8.79 -6.84
C CYS A 69 -2.36 -8.99 -5.35
N PHE A 70 -1.96 -10.20 -4.96
CA PHE A 70 -1.29 -10.42 -3.69
C PHE A 70 0.21 -10.48 -3.95
N MET A 71 0.98 -9.73 -3.17
CA MET A 71 2.44 -9.76 -3.19
C MET A 71 2.97 -9.80 -1.75
N GLY A 72 4.26 -10.12 -1.60
CA GLY A 72 4.86 -10.41 -0.30
C GLY A 72 5.06 -9.20 0.63
N SER A 73 6.29 -9.04 1.13
CA SER A 73 6.62 -8.01 2.11
C SER A 73 6.25 -6.58 1.71
N GLY A 74 5.85 -5.74 2.68
CA GLY A 74 5.61 -4.29 2.50
C GLY A 74 6.82 -3.51 1.97
N ASP A 75 8.01 -4.10 2.03
CA ASP A 75 9.20 -3.62 1.31
C ASP A 75 8.98 -3.47 -0.21
N PHE A 76 7.92 -4.07 -0.76
CA PHE A 76 7.53 -4.03 -2.16
C PHE A 76 6.38 -3.10 -2.48
N HIS A 77 5.86 -2.31 -1.53
CA HIS A 77 4.65 -1.50 -1.76
C HIS A 77 4.79 -0.52 -2.95
N HIS A 78 6.01 -0.10 -3.29
CA HIS A 78 6.28 0.68 -4.49
C HIS A 78 5.94 -0.02 -5.84
N VAL A 79 5.76 -1.34 -5.84
CA VAL A 79 5.26 -2.11 -6.99
C VAL A 79 3.80 -1.75 -7.30
N THR A 80 3.04 -1.26 -6.33
CA THR A 80 1.69 -0.69 -6.52
C THR A 80 1.67 0.39 -7.59
N ALA A 81 2.70 1.24 -7.70
CA ALA A 81 2.77 2.23 -8.79
C ALA A 81 2.82 1.58 -10.19
N LEU A 82 3.45 0.40 -10.30
CA LEU A 82 3.50 -0.37 -11.55
C LEU A 82 2.14 -1.01 -11.85
N LEU A 83 1.52 -1.65 -10.86
CA LEU A 83 0.19 -2.27 -10.98
C LEU A 83 -0.89 -1.24 -11.31
N LEU A 84 -0.87 -0.09 -10.63
CA LEU A 84 -1.74 1.05 -10.90
C LEU A 84 -1.57 1.53 -12.35
N SER A 85 -0.34 1.68 -12.84
CA SER A 85 -0.12 2.10 -14.23
C SER A 85 -0.76 1.13 -15.24
N LEU A 86 -0.63 -0.17 -15.01
CA LEU A 86 -1.25 -1.21 -15.87
C LEU A 86 -2.78 -1.19 -15.78
N ALA A 87 -3.34 -0.90 -14.59
CA ALA A 87 -4.78 -0.73 -14.41
C ALA A 87 -5.31 0.52 -15.14
N LEU A 88 -4.55 1.62 -15.09
CA LEU A 88 -4.88 2.88 -15.76
C LEU A 88 -4.78 2.77 -17.29
N GLU A 89 -3.90 1.94 -17.85
CA GLU A 89 -3.90 1.66 -19.31
C GLU A 89 -5.23 1.07 -19.80
N ARG A 90 -5.96 0.39 -18.91
CA ARG A 90 -7.28 -0.22 -19.19
C ARG A 90 -8.44 0.67 -18.77
N CYS A 91 -8.19 1.74 -18.02
CA CYS A 91 -9.21 2.67 -17.55
C CYS A 91 -9.14 3.98 -18.33
N ARG A 92 -10.27 4.46 -18.86
CA ARG A 92 -10.33 5.76 -19.56
C ARG A 92 -10.93 6.88 -18.71
N GLN A 93 -11.19 6.62 -17.43
CA GLN A 93 -11.86 7.54 -16.52
C GLN A 93 -10.90 8.01 -15.42
N PRO A 94 -11.15 9.20 -14.83
CA PRO A 94 -10.46 9.63 -13.62
C PRO A 94 -10.62 8.65 -12.45
N VAL A 95 -9.56 8.47 -11.66
CA VAL A 95 -9.47 7.50 -10.56
C VAL A 95 -9.03 8.17 -9.27
N THR A 96 -9.61 7.74 -8.15
CA THR A 96 -9.08 7.98 -6.80
C THR A 96 -8.37 6.72 -6.32
N VAL A 97 -7.15 6.87 -5.79
CA VAL A 97 -6.42 5.78 -5.15
C VAL A 97 -6.76 5.77 -3.67
N ILE A 98 -7.25 4.64 -3.16
CA ILE A 98 -7.43 4.39 -1.74
C ILE A 98 -6.20 3.64 -1.26
N HIS A 99 -5.44 4.28 -0.40
CA HIS A 99 -4.17 3.81 0.13
C HIS A 99 -4.35 3.48 1.61
N ILE A 100 -4.36 2.19 1.97
CA ILE A 100 -4.59 1.72 3.34
C ILE A 100 -3.26 1.18 3.86
N ASP A 101 -2.61 1.94 4.74
CA ASP A 101 -1.21 1.73 5.12
C ASP A 101 -0.92 2.42 6.49
N ASN A 102 -0.05 1.83 7.32
CA ASN A 102 0.47 2.49 8.50
C ASN A 102 1.44 3.64 8.16
N HIS A 103 1.99 3.65 6.95
CA HIS A 103 2.94 4.60 6.42
C HIS A 103 2.31 5.51 5.34
N PRO A 104 2.80 6.76 5.21
CA PRO A 104 2.23 7.71 4.26
C PRO A 104 2.76 7.57 2.82
N ASP A 105 3.88 6.86 2.62
CA ASP A 105 4.52 6.57 1.33
C ASP A 105 4.76 7.77 0.39
N TRP A 106 4.96 8.94 0.99
CA TRP A 106 5.03 10.24 0.33
C TRP A 106 6.44 10.83 0.22
N VAL A 107 7.50 10.13 0.65
CA VAL A 107 8.83 10.73 0.69
C VAL A 107 9.42 10.90 -0.71
N HIS A 108 10.28 11.89 -0.89
CA HIS A 108 11.00 12.06 -2.14
C HIS A 108 12.09 11.00 -2.29
N PHE A 109 12.17 10.37 -3.46
CA PHE A 109 13.25 9.45 -3.81
C PHE A 109 13.71 9.68 -5.26
N ALA A 110 15.02 9.79 -5.46
CA ALA A 110 15.60 10.10 -6.77
C ALA A 110 16.07 8.84 -7.51
N ASN A 111 15.92 8.84 -8.84
CA ASN A 111 16.44 7.81 -9.74
C ASN A 111 15.92 6.40 -9.45
N GLY A 112 14.65 6.27 -9.07
CA GLY A 112 14.02 5.00 -8.72
C GLY A 112 12.73 5.20 -7.95
N MET A 113 12.33 4.18 -7.21
CA MET A 113 11.26 4.26 -6.22
C MET A 113 11.68 3.50 -4.96
N HIS A 114 11.40 4.08 -3.81
CA HIS A 114 11.39 3.47 -2.49
C HIS A 114 9.96 3.07 -2.11
N CYS A 115 9.74 2.05 -1.26
CA CYS A 115 8.40 1.73 -0.72
C CYS A 115 7.74 3.01 -0.18
N GLY A 116 8.37 3.68 0.79
CA GLY A 116 7.98 5.01 1.29
C GLY A 116 7.82 6.19 0.31
N SER A 117 7.91 6.04 -1.01
CA SER A 117 7.89 7.16 -1.98
C SER A 117 6.87 7.06 -3.11
N TRP A 118 6.19 5.92 -3.27
CA TRP A 118 5.47 5.60 -4.50
C TRP A 118 4.20 6.44 -4.71
N VAL A 119 3.64 7.03 -3.65
CA VAL A 119 2.47 7.94 -3.75
C VAL A 119 2.77 9.11 -4.68
N ASN A 120 4.02 9.62 -4.68
CA ASN A 120 4.45 10.64 -5.63
C ASN A 120 4.31 10.16 -7.08
N LYS A 121 4.67 8.90 -7.34
CA LYS A 121 4.56 8.32 -8.69
C LYS A 121 3.11 8.10 -9.11
N ALA A 122 2.24 7.75 -8.17
CA ALA A 122 0.80 7.65 -8.43
C ALA A 122 0.21 9.02 -8.80
N LEU A 123 0.57 10.08 -8.08
CA LEU A 123 0.11 11.45 -8.33
C LEU A 123 0.63 12.08 -9.63
N GLU A 124 1.68 11.51 -10.23
CA GLU A 124 2.15 11.88 -11.57
C GLU A 124 1.25 11.34 -12.70
N GLN A 125 0.41 10.33 -12.43
CA GLN A 125 -0.45 9.73 -13.44
C GLN A 125 -1.63 10.68 -13.79
N PRO A 126 -1.85 11.03 -15.08
CA PRO A 126 -2.86 12.03 -15.46
C PRO A 126 -4.31 11.67 -15.07
N LEU A 127 -4.61 10.37 -14.97
CA LEU A 127 -5.92 9.86 -14.58
C LEU A 127 -6.12 9.80 -13.06
N VAL A 128 -5.05 9.85 -12.26
CA VAL A 128 -5.15 9.89 -10.80
C VAL A 128 -5.51 11.31 -10.37
N LYS A 129 -6.72 11.49 -9.86
CA LYS A 129 -7.19 12.79 -9.35
C LYS A 129 -6.83 13.03 -7.91
N LYS A 130 -6.79 11.95 -7.13
CA LYS A 130 -6.56 12.02 -5.70
C LYS A 130 -5.99 10.70 -5.20
N VAL A 131 -5.10 10.79 -4.22
CA VAL A 131 -4.75 9.68 -3.33
C VAL A 131 -5.35 10.00 -1.96
N ILE A 132 -6.04 9.03 -1.36
CA ILE A 132 -6.53 9.15 0.02
C ILE A 132 -5.83 8.06 0.85
N THR A 133 -4.94 8.50 1.73
CA THR A 133 -4.19 7.62 2.65
C THR A 133 -4.94 7.45 3.97
N LEU A 134 -5.10 6.21 4.41
CA LEU A 134 -5.92 5.80 5.54
C LEU A 134 -5.11 4.93 6.49
N GLY A 135 -5.21 5.20 7.79
CA GLY A 135 -4.78 4.24 8.82
C GLY A 135 -3.44 4.52 9.48
N VAL A 136 -2.73 5.55 9.02
CA VAL A 136 -1.38 5.90 9.50
C VAL A 136 -1.33 6.08 11.02
N CYS A 137 -0.46 5.32 11.69
CA CYS A 137 -0.03 5.53 13.07
C CYS A 137 1.49 5.78 13.16
N SER A 138 2.21 5.57 12.06
CA SER A 138 3.67 5.63 12.00
C SER A 138 4.24 6.98 12.46
N HIS A 139 5.42 6.90 13.04
CA HIS A 139 6.21 8.03 13.50
C HIS A 139 6.72 8.93 12.36
N ASP A 140 6.54 8.53 11.10
CA ASP A 140 6.84 9.35 9.91
C ASP A 140 6.04 10.66 9.89
N LEU A 141 4.85 10.67 10.50
CA LEU A 141 4.07 11.89 10.66
C LEU A 141 4.63 12.83 11.73
N LYS A 142 5.57 12.43 12.61
CA LYS A 142 6.05 13.33 13.67
C LYS A 142 6.71 14.60 13.13
N SER A 143 7.49 14.47 12.06
CA SER A 143 8.21 15.58 11.43
C SER A 143 8.37 15.32 9.92
N PRO A 144 7.26 15.38 9.16
CA PRO A 144 7.20 14.90 7.78
C PRO A 144 8.23 15.55 6.87
N GLU A 145 8.44 16.87 6.98
CA GLU A 145 9.46 17.58 6.19
C GLU A 145 10.88 17.03 6.43
N ARG A 146 11.21 16.64 7.67
CA ARG A 146 12.54 16.09 8.01
C ARG A 146 12.72 14.67 7.47
N LYS A 147 11.62 13.91 7.41
CA LYS A 147 11.56 12.59 6.77
C LYS A 147 11.53 12.67 5.23
N GLY A 148 11.48 13.88 4.66
CA GLY A 148 11.51 14.09 3.21
C GLY A 148 10.14 13.98 2.54
N ALA A 149 9.05 14.14 3.29
CA ALA A 149 7.68 14.10 2.79
C ALA A 149 7.42 15.15 1.71
N ASN A 150 6.74 14.75 0.64
CA ASN A 150 6.12 15.69 -0.30
C ASN A 150 4.75 16.13 0.21
N LEU A 151 4.69 17.28 0.88
CA LEU A 151 3.45 17.82 1.44
C LEU A 151 2.70 18.78 0.50
N VAL A 152 3.24 19.09 -0.68
CA VAL A 152 2.56 19.97 -1.65
C VAL A 152 1.21 19.38 -2.13
N PRO A 153 1.10 18.08 -2.43
CA PRO A 153 -0.21 17.48 -2.77
C PRO A 153 -1.25 17.58 -1.65
N LEU A 154 -0.81 17.70 -0.39
CA LEU A 154 -1.73 17.88 0.73
C LEU A 154 -2.37 19.28 0.69
N SER A 155 -1.61 20.31 0.33
CA SER A 155 -2.12 21.69 0.25
C SER A 155 -2.93 21.98 -1.01
N ASP A 156 -2.66 21.28 -2.12
CA ASP A 156 -3.45 21.39 -3.36
C ASP A 156 -4.68 20.46 -3.42
N GLY A 157 -4.84 19.58 -2.42
CA GLY A 157 -5.98 18.68 -2.27
C GLY A 157 -5.93 17.41 -3.13
N ARG A 158 -4.82 17.14 -3.82
CA ARG A 158 -4.60 15.86 -4.53
C ARG A 158 -4.19 14.72 -3.60
N LEU A 159 -3.74 15.01 -2.38
CA LEU A 159 -3.54 14.04 -1.32
C LEU A 159 -4.42 14.40 -0.12
N GLU A 160 -5.18 13.44 0.38
CA GLU A 160 -5.80 13.52 1.70
C GLU A 160 -5.20 12.40 2.57
N LEU A 161 -4.89 12.70 3.82
CA LEU A 161 -4.34 11.72 4.76
C LEU A 161 -5.13 11.75 6.05
N TYR A 162 -5.70 10.61 6.42
CA TYR A 162 -6.48 10.38 7.62
C TYR A 162 -5.76 9.36 8.50
N PRO A 163 -4.95 9.79 9.48
CA PRO A 163 -4.27 8.88 10.38
C PRO A 163 -5.31 8.09 11.17
N TYR A 164 -5.04 6.83 11.52
CA TYR A 164 -5.93 6.16 12.47
C TYR A 164 -5.85 6.86 13.83
N MET A 165 -4.63 7.12 14.29
CA MET A 165 -4.34 7.95 15.47
C MET A 165 -2.94 8.52 15.35
N HIS A 166 -2.80 9.84 15.36
CA HIS A 166 -1.49 10.48 15.44
C HIS A 166 -1.61 11.91 16.01
N PRO A 167 -0.70 12.35 16.90
CA PRO A 167 -0.69 13.74 17.35
C PRO A 167 -0.41 14.73 16.21
N PRO A 168 -0.54 16.05 16.41
CA PRO A 168 -0.20 17.01 15.37
C PRO A 168 1.25 16.87 14.87
N SER A 169 1.45 17.03 13.56
CA SER A 169 2.76 16.93 12.91
C SER A 169 3.48 18.26 12.90
N LYS A 170 4.76 18.29 13.31
CA LYS A 170 5.54 19.52 13.27
C LYS A 170 6.03 19.83 11.84
N VAL A 171 5.73 21.03 11.37
CA VAL A 171 6.12 21.56 10.05
C VAL A 171 6.64 22.99 10.14
N LYS A 172 7.55 23.37 9.25
CA LYS A 172 8.07 24.74 9.13
C LYS A 172 7.36 25.54 8.06
N SER A 173 6.92 24.88 6.99
CA SER A 173 6.26 25.52 5.86
C SER A 173 4.77 25.70 6.12
N SER A 174 4.13 26.58 5.33
CA SER A 174 2.68 26.79 5.39
C SER A 174 1.98 25.97 4.31
N TYR A 175 1.09 25.08 4.74
CA TYR A 175 0.27 24.18 3.93
C TYR A 175 -1.22 24.52 4.02
N GLY A 176 -1.62 25.39 4.96
CA GLY A 176 -3.00 25.85 5.10
C GLY A 176 -3.89 24.84 5.81
N SER A 177 -5.09 24.62 5.30
CA SER A 177 -6.03 23.66 5.89
C SER A 177 -6.79 22.95 4.78
N GLY A 178 -7.18 21.71 5.04
CA GLY A 178 -7.88 20.87 4.10
C GLY A 178 -8.87 19.93 4.79
N PRO A 179 -9.49 19.02 4.02
CA PRO A 179 -10.50 18.10 4.53
C PRO A 179 -9.99 17.13 5.62
N SER A 180 -8.69 16.85 5.61
CA SER A 180 -8.04 15.86 6.47
C SER A 180 -7.07 16.48 7.50
N PHE A 181 -6.86 17.80 7.48
CA PHE A 181 -5.98 18.48 8.41
C PHE A 181 -6.29 19.98 8.54
N SER A 182 -5.84 20.61 9.63
CA SER A 182 -5.78 22.07 9.75
C SER A 182 -4.41 22.46 10.31
N GLN A 183 -3.72 23.39 9.67
CA GLN A 183 -2.48 23.93 10.22
C GLN A 183 -2.77 25.04 11.23
N ILE A 184 -2.26 24.87 12.44
CA ILE A 184 -2.24 25.88 13.49
C ILE A 184 -0.78 26.09 13.85
N ASP A 185 -0.28 27.31 13.68
CA ASP A 185 1.14 27.66 13.84
C ASP A 185 2.06 26.71 13.03
N ASP A 186 3.01 26.05 13.72
CA ASP A 186 3.99 25.12 13.15
C ASP A 186 3.54 23.65 13.23
N ALA A 187 2.23 23.39 13.34
CA ALA A 187 1.67 22.06 13.50
C ALA A 187 0.49 21.76 12.55
N LEU A 188 0.52 20.61 11.89
CA LEU A 188 -0.63 20.04 11.17
C LEU A 188 -1.47 19.21 12.13
N HIS A 189 -2.68 19.67 12.43
CA HIS A 189 -3.66 18.93 13.22
C HIS A 189 -4.49 18.05 12.30
N TRP A 190 -4.39 16.74 12.45
CA TRP A 190 -5.07 15.77 11.59
C TRP A 190 -6.52 15.56 11.98
N GLN A 191 -7.33 15.11 11.02
CA GLN A 191 -8.63 14.52 11.27
C GLN A 191 -8.44 13.00 11.43
N SER A 192 -8.25 12.52 12.66
CA SER A 192 -7.96 11.10 12.89
C SER A 192 -9.22 10.22 12.91
N ILE A 193 -9.11 9.01 12.37
CA ILE A 193 -10.22 8.04 12.31
C ILE A 193 -10.72 7.70 13.71
N SER A 194 -9.80 7.46 14.66
CA SER A 194 -10.14 7.14 16.06
C SER A 194 -10.87 8.28 16.78
N GLU A 195 -10.58 9.53 16.46
CA GLU A 195 -11.25 10.70 17.04
C GLU A 195 -12.65 10.92 16.46
N LEU A 196 -12.82 10.67 15.16
CA LEU A 196 -14.12 10.76 14.48
C LEU A 196 -15.04 9.57 14.81
N GLY A 197 -14.45 8.42 15.12
CA GLY A 197 -15.12 7.13 15.21
C GLY A 197 -15.21 6.47 13.84
N GLU A 198 -14.91 5.17 13.80
CA GLU A 198 -14.85 4.35 12.58
C GLU A 198 -16.12 4.47 11.71
N ALA A 199 -17.30 4.42 12.32
CA ALA A 199 -18.57 4.53 11.59
C ALA A 199 -18.72 5.88 10.87
N ASN A 200 -18.51 6.98 11.60
CA ASN A 200 -18.64 8.34 11.04
C ASN A 200 -17.54 8.64 10.01
N PHE A 201 -16.38 8.00 10.15
CA PHE A 201 -15.28 8.18 9.20
C PHE A 201 -15.64 7.64 7.81
N VAL A 202 -16.32 6.50 7.73
CA VAL A 202 -16.72 5.93 6.42
C VAL A 202 -17.62 6.88 5.64
N ASP A 203 -18.66 7.45 6.28
CA ASP A 203 -19.52 8.45 5.65
C ASP A 203 -18.73 9.64 5.12
N LYS A 204 -17.77 10.13 5.93
CA LYS A 204 -16.87 11.20 5.52
C LYS A 204 -16.05 10.79 4.31
N LEU A 205 -15.43 9.61 4.34
CA LEU A 205 -14.57 9.09 3.26
C LEU A 205 -15.33 9.00 1.94
N LEU A 206 -16.52 8.40 1.94
CA LEU A 206 -17.35 8.28 0.74
C LEU A 206 -17.65 9.65 0.12
N GLY A 207 -17.92 10.67 0.95
CA GLY A 207 -18.06 12.06 0.49
C GLY A 207 -16.78 12.71 -0.06
N ARG A 208 -15.60 12.12 0.15
CA ARG A 208 -14.30 12.61 -0.38
C ARG A 208 -13.91 12.00 -1.71
N ILE A 209 -14.47 10.84 -2.06
CA ILE A 209 -14.22 10.12 -3.31
C ILE A 209 -15.14 10.70 -4.39
N GLN A 210 -14.58 11.54 -5.25
CA GLN A 210 -15.35 12.25 -6.30
C GLN A 210 -15.32 11.53 -7.65
N THR A 211 -14.60 10.42 -7.75
CA THR A 211 -14.47 9.63 -8.98
C THR A 211 -15.39 8.42 -8.94
N GLU A 212 -15.90 8.02 -10.11
CA GLU A 212 -16.65 6.77 -10.26
C GLU A 212 -15.76 5.54 -10.00
N ALA A 213 -14.48 5.64 -10.37
CA ALA A 213 -13.52 4.55 -10.29
C ALA A 213 -12.52 4.74 -9.15
N VAL A 214 -12.17 3.65 -8.48
CA VAL A 214 -11.12 3.59 -7.46
C VAL A 214 -10.10 2.50 -7.74
N TYR A 215 -8.87 2.72 -7.29
CA TYR A 215 -7.85 1.69 -7.16
C TYR A 215 -7.54 1.52 -5.67
N ILE A 216 -7.49 0.30 -5.17
CA ILE A 216 -7.30 0.02 -3.74
C ILE A 216 -5.93 -0.63 -3.51
N THR A 217 -5.15 -0.13 -2.58
CA THR A 217 -3.91 -0.79 -2.16
C THR A 217 -3.87 -0.90 -0.65
N ILE A 218 -3.41 -2.06 -0.16
CA ILE A 218 -3.39 -2.40 1.26
C ILE A 218 -1.99 -2.89 1.61
N ASP A 219 -1.24 -2.11 2.40
CA ASP A 219 -0.15 -2.68 3.20
C ASP A 219 -0.76 -3.14 4.53
N LYS A 220 -0.60 -4.42 4.84
CA LYS A 220 -1.13 -5.02 6.07
C LYS A 220 -0.46 -4.51 7.33
N ASP A 221 0.62 -3.73 7.24
CA ASP A 221 1.19 -3.09 8.41
C ASP A 221 0.22 -2.09 9.06
N VAL A 222 -0.80 -1.60 8.35
CA VAL A 222 -1.91 -0.79 8.89
C VAL A 222 -2.69 -1.50 10.01
N LEU A 223 -2.71 -2.84 9.96
CA LEU A 223 -3.43 -3.68 10.89
C LEU A 223 -2.70 -3.77 12.24
N SER A 224 -3.42 -4.19 13.27
CA SER A 224 -2.80 -4.56 14.55
C SER A 224 -1.98 -5.86 14.43
N ASP A 225 -1.09 -6.11 15.40
CA ASP A 225 -0.26 -7.32 15.45
C ASP A 225 -1.04 -8.62 15.64
N ALA A 226 -2.31 -8.54 16.06
CA ALA A 226 -3.22 -9.67 16.13
C ALA A 226 -3.72 -10.11 14.75
N ASP A 227 -3.78 -9.20 13.78
CA ASP A 227 -4.40 -9.40 12.48
C ASP A 227 -3.38 -9.52 11.34
N ALA A 228 -2.17 -8.97 11.50
CA ALA A 228 -1.08 -9.17 10.55
C ALA A 228 0.27 -9.14 11.26
N VAL A 229 1.26 -9.78 10.64
CA VAL A 229 2.65 -9.72 11.07
C VAL A 229 3.49 -9.30 9.87
N THR A 230 4.09 -8.12 9.93
CA THR A 230 4.82 -7.51 8.81
C THR A 230 6.32 -7.30 9.08
N ASN A 231 7.08 -6.84 8.08
CA ASN A 231 8.47 -6.42 8.29
C ASN A 231 8.58 -5.05 8.99
N TRP A 232 7.54 -4.22 8.89
CA TRP A 232 7.47 -2.86 9.40
C TRP A 232 6.82 -2.79 10.79
N ASP A 233 6.78 -1.59 11.39
CA ASP A 233 5.97 -1.37 12.58
C ASP A 233 4.48 -1.40 12.24
N GLN A 234 3.68 -1.92 13.17
CA GLN A 234 2.24 -2.08 13.00
C GLN A 234 1.48 -0.80 13.35
N GLY A 235 0.40 -0.58 12.62
CA GLY A 235 -0.67 0.34 12.93
C GLY A 235 -1.63 -0.24 13.97
N CYS A 236 -2.87 0.22 13.94
CA CYS A 236 -3.84 -0.06 15.00
C CYS A 236 -5.22 -0.48 14.47
N MET A 237 -5.44 -0.50 13.16
CA MET A 237 -6.73 -0.90 12.60
C MET A 237 -6.96 -2.39 12.82
N GLN A 238 -8.21 -2.76 13.11
CA GLN A 238 -8.60 -4.16 13.18
C GLN A 238 -9.03 -4.63 11.79
N LEU A 239 -8.71 -5.87 11.43
CA LEU A 239 -9.08 -6.44 10.13
C LEU A 239 -10.58 -6.36 9.84
N PRO A 240 -11.50 -6.65 10.79
CA PRO A 240 -12.94 -6.47 10.55
C PRO A 240 -13.34 -5.05 10.11
N TYR A 241 -12.69 -4.01 10.65
CA TYR A 241 -12.95 -2.62 10.25
C TYR A 241 -12.47 -2.37 8.82
N VAL A 242 -11.27 -2.83 8.45
CA VAL A 242 -10.77 -2.72 7.07
C VAL A 242 -11.69 -3.44 6.09
N LEU A 243 -12.16 -4.65 6.41
CA LEU A 243 -13.08 -5.41 5.55
C LEU A 243 -14.43 -4.69 5.37
N TRP A 244 -14.96 -4.07 6.43
CA TRP A 244 -16.16 -3.25 6.35
C TRP A 244 -15.95 -2.02 5.45
N LEU A 245 -14.86 -1.27 5.69
CA LEU A 245 -14.47 -0.11 4.88
C LEU A 245 -14.38 -0.44 3.38
N LEU A 246 -13.78 -1.59 3.03
CA LEU A 246 -13.66 -2.04 1.65
C LEU A 246 -15.03 -2.30 1.00
N ARG A 247 -15.95 -2.96 1.71
CA ARG A 247 -17.31 -3.20 1.22
C ARG A 247 -18.04 -1.89 0.92
N GLU A 248 -18.01 -0.95 1.85
CA GLU A 248 -18.64 0.37 1.68
C GLU A 248 -18.06 1.11 0.46
N ILE A 249 -16.74 1.07 0.27
CA ILE A 249 -16.13 1.67 -0.93
C ILE A 249 -16.61 0.99 -2.21
N GLY A 250 -16.64 -0.35 -2.26
CA GLY A 250 -17.02 -1.11 -3.46
C GLY A 250 -18.52 -1.10 -3.77
N GLU A 251 -19.38 -0.84 -2.79
CA GLU A 251 -20.82 -0.59 -3.03
C GLU A 251 -21.06 0.74 -3.75
N HIS A 252 -20.18 1.73 -3.55
CA HIS A 252 -20.35 3.08 -4.08
C HIS A 252 -19.45 3.41 -5.29
N HIS A 253 -18.34 2.68 -5.47
CA HIS A 253 -17.33 2.97 -6.49
C HIS A 253 -16.86 1.71 -7.22
N ARG A 254 -16.57 1.86 -8.51
CA ARG A 254 -16.04 0.76 -9.33
C ARG A 254 -14.55 0.53 -9.04
N VAL A 255 -14.20 -0.64 -8.52
CA VAL A 255 -12.80 -1.03 -8.27
C VAL A 255 -12.12 -1.47 -9.58
N ILE A 256 -11.19 -0.66 -10.08
CA ILE A 256 -10.47 -0.94 -11.36
C ILE A 256 -9.27 -1.86 -11.20
N GLY A 257 -8.84 -2.07 -9.97
CA GLY A 257 -7.72 -2.92 -9.58
C GLY A 257 -7.48 -2.80 -8.08
N ALA A 258 -6.86 -3.83 -7.52
CA ALA A 258 -6.44 -3.81 -6.13
C ALA A 258 -5.14 -4.59 -5.91
N ASP A 259 -4.38 -4.22 -4.89
CA ASP A 259 -3.26 -5.02 -4.39
C ASP A 259 -3.18 -5.08 -2.86
N VAL A 260 -2.61 -6.18 -2.39
CA VAL A 260 -2.36 -6.48 -0.98
C VAL A 260 -0.90 -6.88 -0.81
N THR A 261 -0.23 -6.27 0.15
CA THR A 261 1.16 -6.55 0.55
C THR A 261 1.30 -6.49 2.08
N GLY A 262 2.53 -6.63 2.59
CA GLY A 262 2.82 -6.49 4.02
C GLY A 262 3.17 -7.80 4.73
N ASP A 263 3.07 -8.96 4.08
CA ASP A 263 3.38 -10.25 4.69
C ASP A 263 4.84 -10.34 5.15
N TYR A 264 5.08 -10.74 6.40
CA TYR A 264 6.43 -10.95 6.86
C TYR A 264 7.19 -11.98 6.01
N SER A 265 8.37 -11.58 5.56
CA SER A 265 9.36 -12.47 4.96
C SER A 265 10.77 -12.12 5.42
N THR A 266 11.67 -13.09 5.37
CA THR A 266 13.10 -12.86 5.67
C THR A 266 13.71 -11.96 4.60
N PRO A 267 14.32 -10.81 4.96
CA PRO A 267 14.87 -9.90 3.96
C PRO A 267 16.04 -10.45 3.16
N GLN A 268 15.89 -10.41 1.83
CA GLN A 268 16.93 -10.74 0.86
C GLN A 268 17.13 -9.56 -0.10
N TYR A 269 18.32 -8.95 -0.05
CA TYR A 269 18.66 -7.78 -0.85
C TYR A 269 19.68 -8.13 -1.93
N GLY A 270 19.34 -7.82 -3.18
CA GLY A 270 20.19 -7.90 -4.36
C GLY A 270 21.01 -6.62 -4.59
N GLY A 271 21.79 -6.61 -5.66
CA GLY A 271 22.68 -5.50 -6.03
C GLY A 271 24.13 -5.68 -5.55
N ASP A 272 24.95 -4.65 -5.80
CA ASP A 272 26.34 -4.64 -5.38
C ASP A 272 26.50 -4.60 -3.85
N PHE A 273 27.73 -4.72 -3.36
CA PHE A 273 28.00 -4.73 -1.92
C PHE A 273 27.54 -3.44 -1.23
N TYR A 274 27.74 -2.29 -1.88
CA TYR A 274 27.35 -0.99 -1.33
C TYR A 274 25.83 -0.88 -1.20
N THR A 275 25.08 -1.21 -2.25
CA THR A 275 23.61 -1.21 -2.28
C THR A 275 23.03 -2.09 -1.18
N ARG A 276 23.53 -3.33 -1.05
CA ARG A 276 23.07 -4.26 -0.02
C ARG A 276 23.37 -3.75 1.40
N THR A 277 24.50 -3.08 1.59
CA THR A 277 24.87 -2.50 2.88
C THR A 277 23.98 -1.32 3.23
N MET A 278 23.69 -0.44 2.26
CA MET A 278 22.78 0.70 2.45
C MET A 278 21.36 0.23 2.83
N LYS A 279 20.80 -0.73 2.08
CA LYS A 279 19.47 -1.31 2.39
C LYS A 279 19.42 -1.91 3.80
N LYS A 280 20.47 -2.62 4.22
CA LYS A 280 20.54 -3.19 5.57
C LYS A 280 20.64 -2.10 6.65
N ALA A 281 21.38 -1.03 6.40
CA ALA A 281 21.52 0.07 7.36
C ALA A 281 20.19 0.80 7.57
N GLU A 282 19.44 1.05 6.49
CA GLU A 282 18.11 1.66 6.50
C GLU A 282 17.11 0.80 7.29
N VAL A 283 17.07 -0.51 7.01
CA VAL A 283 16.22 -1.46 7.74
C VAL A 283 16.53 -1.53 9.23
N LEU A 284 17.79 -1.37 9.65
CA LEU A 284 18.14 -1.33 11.07
C LEU A 284 17.64 -0.08 11.79
N ILE A 285 17.33 0.99 11.04
CA ILE A 285 16.81 2.25 11.57
C ILE A 285 15.28 2.21 11.61
N ASP A 286 14.66 1.76 10.51
CA ASP A 286 13.23 1.91 10.31
C ASP A 286 12.41 0.67 10.71
N GLN A 287 12.95 -0.55 10.61
CA GLN A 287 12.20 -1.76 10.94
C GLN A 287 12.41 -2.21 12.39
N PRO A 288 11.35 -2.66 13.08
CA PRO A 288 11.46 -3.13 14.46
C PRO A 288 12.18 -4.49 14.53
N PHE A 289 13.16 -4.60 15.44
CA PHE A 289 13.77 -5.89 15.75
C PHE A 289 12.87 -6.71 16.69
N ARG A 290 12.17 -7.72 16.16
CA ARG A 290 11.32 -8.62 16.96
C ARG A 290 11.63 -10.08 16.65
N ARG A 291 11.78 -10.91 17.69
CA ARG A 291 11.75 -12.38 17.54
C ARG A 291 10.31 -12.80 17.29
N ARG A 292 10.09 -13.66 16.29
CA ARG A 292 8.76 -14.08 15.85
C ARG A 292 8.65 -15.59 15.87
N ASP A 293 7.49 -16.09 16.33
CA ASP A 293 7.09 -17.46 16.06
C ASP A 293 6.66 -17.55 14.59
N MET A 294 7.44 -18.28 13.80
CA MET A 294 7.22 -18.40 12.36
C MET A 294 5.93 -19.13 12.02
N MET A 295 5.46 -20.05 12.86
CA MET A 295 4.20 -20.76 12.61
C MET A 295 3.02 -19.84 12.88
N ALA A 296 3.02 -19.15 14.03
CA ALA A 296 1.98 -18.17 14.36
C ALA A 296 1.92 -17.04 13.31
N THR A 297 3.08 -16.52 12.89
CA THR A 297 3.20 -15.49 11.84
C THR A 297 2.52 -15.92 10.54
N ARG A 298 2.77 -17.14 10.08
CA ARG A 298 2.16 -17.69 8.85
C ARG A 298 0.65 -17.84 9.00
N ASN A 299 0.18 -18.33 10.15
CA ASN A 299 -1.25 -18.53 10.38
C ASN A 299 -2.02 -17.21 10.41
N ILE A 300 -1.50 -16.19 11.11
CA ILE A 300 -2.09 -14.84 11.17
C ILE A 300 -2.17 -14.23 9.76
N ASN A 301 -1.06 -14.21 9.04
CA ASN A 301 -1.02 -13.62 7.69
C ASN A 301 -1.91 -14.37 6.69
N SER A 302 -1.95 -15.71 6.78
CA SER A 302 -2.81 -16.53 5.92
C SER A 302 -4.29 -16.26 6.18
N ALA A 303 -4.69 -16.11 7.45
CA ALA A 303 -6.06 -15.75 7.80
C ALA A 303 -6.46 -14.37 7.26
N ALA A 304 -5.59 -13.37 7.41
CA ALA A 304 -5.83 -12.04 6.85
C ALA A 304 -5.93 -12.04 5.33
N ASN A 305 -5.03 -12.77 4.64
CA ASN A 305 -5.06 -12.91 3.19
C ASN A 305 -6.34 -13.57 2.68
N HIS A 306 -6.83 -14.61 3.37
CA HIS A 306 -8.12 -15.23 3.04
C HIS A 306 -9.30 -14.28 3.16
N ALA A 307 -9.37 -13.52 4.26
CA ALA A 307 -10.47 -12.58 4.48
C ALA A 307 -10.44 -11.41 3.48
N LEU A 308 -9.25 -10.89 3.16
CA LEU A 308 -9.07 -9.86 2.14
C LEU A 308 -9.39 -10.38 0.74
N LEU A 309 -9.00 -11.62 0.41
CA LEU A 309 -9.32 -12.26 -0.86
C LEU A 309 -10.83 -12.38 -1.05
N GLU A 310 -11.56 -12.81 -0.03
CA GLU A 310 -13.02 -12.95 -0.07
C GLU A 310 -13.67 -11.60 -0.41
N VAL A 311 -13.41 -10.57 0.40
CA VAL A 311 -14.02 -9.25 0.19
C VAL A 311 -13.61 -8.64 -1.14
N LEU A 312 -12.31 -8.57 -1.46
CA LEU A 312 -11.86 -7.92 -2.69
C LEU A 312 -12.34 -8.65 -3.96
N SER A 313 -12.53 -9.97 -3.90
CA SER A 313 -13.13 -10.73 -5.02
C SER A 313 -14.60 -10.36 -5.25
N GLU A 314 -15.36 -10.07 -4.19
CA GLU A 314 -16.75 -9.62 -4.28
C GLU A 314 -16.86 -8.23 -4.93
N LEU A 315 -15.93 -7.32 -4.62
CA LEU A 315 -15.93 -5.95 -5.16
C LEU A 315 -15.48 -5.88 -6.63
N MET A 316 -14.96 -6.98 -7.17
CA MET A 316 -14.30 -7.04 -8.48
C MET A 316 -14.87 -8.19 -9.33
N PRO A 317 -16.14 -8.15 -9.76
CA PRO A 317 -16.72 -9.21 -10.58
C PRO A 317 -15.97 -9.49 -11.89
#